data_AF-A0A934EEL3-F1
#
_entry.id   AF-A0A934EEL3-F1
#
_cell.length_a   1.000
_cell.length_b   1.000
_cell.length_c   1.000
_cell.angle_alpha   90.00
_cell.angle_beta   90.00
_cell.angle_gamma   90.00
#
_symmetry.space_group_name_H-M   'P 1'
#
loop_
_entity.id
_entity.type
_entity.pdbx_description
1 polymer ?
#
loop_
_entity_poly.entity_id
_entity_poly.type
_entity_poly.pdbx_seq_one_letter_code
_entity_poly.pdbx_strand_id
1 'polypeptide(L)'
;MKNHRWTDREGFTLVEVIVVMAIIATLVGIMIPFIYRVWESTEIDTTRERMADLKKAMVGDPKLIQNGVRTHYGFIGDIGALPTTSNLQELVQQPAWVTNNWNGPYLPRGFNMNDYKTDAWGTSISYASTGVAGEMMELRSLGADRTTGTPDDIVVKIFTNEVFPTQNLQGALNITFAVAPPSSLSYSAKICARYRDGTGNLITSPACVCYSPVSIPGDSSKRYFSVPFNVNIGVNVPIGPVYFSSALYSALGCPDPNLIAGQTVGGGPNNSAVIVNVNDRVSSIFADLLMQSIP
;
A
#
# COMPACT_ATOMS: atom_id res chain seq x y z
N MET A 1 38.96 -40.30 77.42
CA MET A 1 37.50 -40.15 77.17
C MET A 1 37.29 -39.95 75.67
N LYS A 2 36.77 -40.95 74.95
CA LYS A 2 36.43 -40.85 73.52
C LYS A 2 34.91 -40.90 73.40
N ASN A 3 34.29 -39.77 73.07
CA ASN A 3 32.86 -39.68 72.76
C ASN A 3 32.65 -39.99 71.28
N HIS A 4 32.07 -41.14 70.96
CA HIS A 4 31.51 -41.40 69.65
C HIS A 4 30.09 -40.80 69.59
N ARG A 5 29.95 -39.62 68.98
CA ARG A 5 28.64 -39.14 68.48
C ARG A 5 28.31 -39.95 67.24
N TRP A 6 27.37 -40.87 67.36
CA TRP A 6 26.68 -41.42 66.20
C TRP A 6 25.66 -40.38 65.75
N THR A 7 25.89 -39.81 64.58
CA THR A 7 24.89 -39.04 63.85
C THR A 7 23.86 -40.02 63.33
N ASP A 8 22.64 -39.99 63.88
CA ASP A 8 21.50 -40.67 63.28
C ASP A 8 21.32 -40.14 61.85
N ARG A 9 21.49 -41.03 60.88
CA ARG A 9 21.02 -40.79 59.52
C ARG A 9 19.59 -41.27 59.48
N GLU A 10 18.65 -40.37 59.73
CA GLU A 10 17.23 -40.63 59.49
C GLU A 10 17.06 -40.92 57.99
N GLY A 11 16.73 -42.17 57.67
CA GLY A 11 16.49 -42.61 56.30
C GLY A 11 15.08 -42.20 55.86
N PHE A 12 14.98 -41.64 54.64
CA PHE A 12 13.70 -41.30 54.01
C PHE A 12 12.74 -42.49 54.06
N THR A 13 11.51 -42.24 54.51
CA THR A 13 10.48 -43.28 54.54
C THR A 13 9.89 -43.48 53.13
N LEU A 14 9.49 -44.72 52.82
CA LEU A 14 8.90 -45.05 51.51
C LEU A 14 7.60 -44.26 51.26
N VAL A 15 6.83 -43.99 52.33
CA VAL A 15 5.60 -43.19 52.28
C VAL A 15 5.89 -41.74 51.86
N GLU A 16 6.97 -41.15 52.37
CA GLU A 16 7.36 -39.77 52.06
C GLU A 16 7.70 -39.57 50.59
N VAL A 17 8.38 -40.55 49.98
CA VAL A 17 8.66 -40.54 48.54
C VAL A 17 7.37 -40.69 47.72
N ILE A 18 6.43 -41.53 48.15
CA ILE A 18 5.14 -41.71 47.45
C ILE A 18 4.29 -40.43 47.50
N VAL A 19 4.20 -39.76 48.65
CA VAL A 19 3.43 -38.52 48.79
C VAL A 19 4.04 -37.41 47.92
N VAL A 20 5.37 -37.28 47.91
CA VAL A 20 6.05 -36.30 47.05
C VAL A 20 5.80 -36.59 45.56
N MET A 21 5.89 -37.85 45.14
CA MET A 21 5.59 -38.23 43.75
C MET A 21 4.13 -37.95 43.37
N ALA A 22 3.17 -38.18 44.29
CA ALA A 22 1.77 -37.86 44.05
C ALA A 22 1.53 -36.35 43.89
N ILE A 23 2.19 -35.51 44.69
CA ILE A 23 2.12 -34.05 44.57
C ILE A 23 2.76 -33.60 43.24
N ILE A 24 3.91 -34.15 42.85
CA ILE A 24 4.54 -33.81 41.57
C ILE A 24 3.64 -34.21 40.38
N ALA A 25 3.07 -35.42 40.40
CA ALA A 25 2.19 -35.90 39.33
C ALA A 25 0.92 -35.04 39.18
N THR A 26 0.31 -34.63 40.29
CA THR A 26 -0.88 -33.76 40.27
C THR A 26 -0.54 -32.35 39.78
N LEU A 27 0.59 -31.78 40.20
CA LEU A 27 1.06 -30.49 39.69
C LEU A 27 1.33 -30.52 38.19
N VAL A 28 2.04 -31.55 37.70
CA VAL A 28 2.33 -31.71 36.27
C VAL A 28 1.03 -31.85 35.46
N GLY A 29 0.07 -32.64 35.94
CA GLY A 29 -1.21 -32.84 35.26
C GLY A 29 -2.00 -31.54 35.03
N ILE A 30 -1.95 -30.60 35.96
CA ILE A 30 -2.64 -29.29 35.85
C ILE A 30 -1.87 -28.32 34.94
N MET A 31 -0.53 -28.41 34.89
CA MET A 31 0.30 -27.48 34.12
C MET A 31 0.26 -27.71 32.60
N ILE A 32 0.08 -28.95 32.15
CA ILE A 32 0.07 -29.31 30.71
C ILE A 32 -0.93 -28.47 29.88
N PRO A 33 -2.23 -28.41 30.20
CA PRO A 33 -3.20 -27.64 29.40
C PRO A 33 -2.92 -26.13 29.42
N PHE A 34 -2.30 -25.61 30.49
CA PHE A 34 -1.95 -24.20 30.58
C PHE A 34 -0.81 -23.83 29.62
N ILE A 35 0.24 -24.66 29.53
CA ILE A 35 1.38 -24.44 28.63
C ILE A 35 0.91 -24.42 27.17
N TYR A 36 0.05 -25.35 26.77
CA TYR A 36 -0.48 -25.39 25.39
C TYR A 36 -1.22 -24.10 25.02
N ARG A 37 -2.04 -23.55 25.93
CA ARG A 37 -2.76 -22.28 25.68
C ARG A 37 -1.82 -21.09 25.52
N VAL A 38 -0.74 -21.04 26.30
CA VAL A 38 0.25 -19.98 26.19
C VAL A 38 0.96 -20.05 24.83
N TRP A 39 1.35 -21.25 24.39
CA TRP A 39 1.99 -21.44 23.09
C TRP A 39 1.06 -21.07 21.94
N GLU A 40 -0.18 -21.53 21.97
CA GLU A 40 -1.18 -21.18 20.96
C GLU A 40 -1.37 -19.66 20.84
N SER A 41 -1.43 -18.94 21.97
CA SER A 41 -1.47 -17.47 21.97
C SER A 41 -0.25 -16.86 21.28
N THR A 42 0.95 -17.35 21.56
CA THR A 42 2.18 -16.82 20.94
C THR A 42 2.26 -17.09 19.44
N GLU A 43 1.79 -18.25 18.97
CA GLU A 43 1.77 -18.59 17.55
C GLU A 43 0.75 -17.73 16.79
N ILE A 44 -0.42 -17.50 17.38
CA ILE A 44 -1.44 -16.59 16.85
C ILE A 44 -0.89 -15.17 16.72
N ASP A 45 -0.26 -14.64 17.78
CA ASP A 45 0.27 -13.28 17.78
C ASP A 45 1.42 -13.12 16.77
N THR A 46 2.31 -14.09 16.69
CA THR A 46 3.39 -14.15 15.68
C THR A 46 2.82 -14.14 14.26
N THR A 47 1.78 -14.94 14.01
CA THR A 47 1.14 -15.02 12.70
C THR A 47 0.44 -13.71 12.33
N ARG A 48 -0.23 -13.05 13.28
CA ARG A 48 -0.84 -11.73 13.08
C ARG A 48 0.19 -10.67 12.76
N GLU A 49 1.32 -10.66 13.48
CA GLU A 49 2.41 -9.72 13.24
C GLU A 49 2.99 -9.90 11.83
N ARG A 50 3.31 -11.14 11.45
CA ARG A 50 3.80 -11.46 10.10
C ARG A 50 2.84 -11.00 9.00
N MET A 51 1.55 -11.29 9.12
CA MET A 51 0.57 -10.85 8.13
C MET A 51 0.35 -9.33 8.12
N ALA A 52 0.45 -8.68 9.27
CA ALA A 52 0.42 -7.23 9.35
C ALA A 52 1.63 -6.60 8.64
N ASP A 53 2.82 -7.19 8.78
CA ASP A 53 4.02 -6.72 8.09
C ASP A 53 3.98 -6.99 6.59
N LEU A 54 3.42 -8.12 6.16
CA LEU A 54 3.12 -8.37 4.74
C LEU A 54 2.17 -7.32 4.18
N LYS A 55 1.08 -7.01 4.89
CA LYS A 55 0.16 -5.94 4.50
C LYS A 55 0.88 -4.60 4.41
N LYS A 56 1.67 -4.21 5.43
CA LYS A 56 2.45 -2.97 5.40
C LYS A 56 3.46 -2.94 4.24
N ALA A 57 4.08 -4.06 3.91
CA ALA A 57 4.99 -4.16 2.77
C ALA A 57 4.25 -3.97 1.43
N MET A 58 3.01 -4.43 1.32
CA MET A 58 2.18 -4.27 0.13
C MET A 58 1.64 -2.84 -0.04
N VAL A 59 0.92 -2.34 0.97
CA VAL A 59 0.15 -1.09 0.87
C VAL A 59 0.78 0.09 1.61
N GLY A 60 1.88 -0.14 2.32
CA GLY A 60 2.52 0.84 3.20
C GLY A 60 1.90 0.87 4.60
N ASP A 61 2.42 1.76 5.45
CA ASP A 61 1.91 1.95 6.80
C ASP A 61 1.25 3.34 6.87
N PRO A 62 -0.08 3.42 7.02
CA PRO A 62 -0.78 4.70 7.10
C PRO A 62 -0.43 5.52 8.34
N LYS A 63 0.18 4.90 9.37
CA LYS A 63 0.59 5.58 10.60
C LYS A 63 1.94 6.29 10.46
N LEU A 64 2.75 5.95 9.46
CA LEU A 64 4.03 6.59 9.21
C LEU A 64 3.81 7.91 8.47
N ILE A 65 3.64 8.97 9.25
CA ILE A 65 3.37 10.34 8.79
C ILE A 65 4.49 11.26 9.27
N GLN A 66 5.05 12.04 8.35
CA GLN A 66 6.00 13.11 8.65
C GLN A 66 5.47 14.43 8.08
N ASN A 67 5.54 15.51 8.88
CA ASN A 67 5.17 16.88 8.50
C ASN A 67 3.76 17.15 7.99
N GLY A 68 2.85 16.18 7.94
CA GLY A 68 1.67 16.41 7.09
C GLY A 68 1.24 15.24 6.26
N VAL A 69 2.18 14.34 6.01
CA VAL A 69 2.15 13.53 4.81
C VAL A 69 2.61 12.14 5.18
N ARG A 70 1.87 11.12 4.76
CA ARG A 70 2.34 9.75 4.86
C ARG A 70 3.65 9.61 4.09
N THR A 71 4.57 8.82 4.64
CA THR A 71 5.89 8.61 4.05
C THR A 71 6.16 7.16 3.69
N HIS A 72 5.22 6.25 3.99
CA HIS A 72 5.36 4.82 3.74
C HIS A 72 4.18 4.27 2.95
N TYR A 73 4.44 3.96 1.68
CA TYR A 73 3.43 3.54 0.70
C TYR A 73 3.60 2.09 0.23
N GLY A 74 4.66 1.39 0.69
CA GLY A 74 4.92 0.00 0.34
C GLY A 74 5.13 -0.23 -1.16
N PHE A 75 5.03 -1.49 -1.57
CA PHE A 75 5.18 -1.93 -2.95
C PHE A 75 4.24 -1.20 -3.91
N ILE A 76 2.97 -0.99 -3.51
CA ILE A 76 2.01 -0.30 -4.37
C ILE A 76 2.39 1.16 -4.64
N GLY A 77 2.91 1.87 -3.64
CA GLY A 77 3.36 3.26 -3.78
C GLY A 77 4.41 3.45 -4.87
N ASP A 78 5.26 2.45 -5.02
CA ASP A 78 6.36 2.46 -5.96
C ASP A 78 5.94 1.99 -7.37
N ILE A 79 5.11 0.95 -7.42
CA ILE A 79 4.80 0.23 -8.66
C ILE A 79 3.45 0.62 -9.27
N GLY A 80 2.51 1.06 -8.43
CA GLY A 80 1.11 1.34 -8.76
C GLY A 80 0.22 0.10 -8.78
N ALA A 81 0.74 -1.03 -8.30
CA ALA A 81 0.05 -2.31 -8.27
C ALA A 81 0.49 -3.13 -7.06
N LEU A 82 -0.39 -4.01 -6.59
CA LEU A 82 -0.05 -5.00 -5.57
C LEU A 82 0.81 -6.13 -6.17
N PRO A 83 1.50 -6.93 -5.33
CA PRO A 83 2.11 -8.16 -5.79
C PRO A 83 1.12 -9.05 -6.52
N THR A 84 1.59 -9.77 -7.53
CA THR A 84 0.79 -10.75 -8.26
C THR A 84 0.18 -11.76 -7.29
N THR A 85 -1.07 -12.17 -7.52
CA THR A 85 -1.77 -13.20 -6.74
C THR A 85 -0.88 -14.41 -6.48
N SER A 86 -0.88 -14.90 -5.23
CA SER A 86 -0.02 -16.00 -4.76
C SER A 86 1.49 -15.74 -4.79
N ASN A 87 1.96 -14.55 -5.19
CA ASN A 87 3.39 -14.24 -5.31
C ASN A 87 3.86 -13.19 -4.30
N LEU A 88 3.96 -13.58 -3.03
CA LEU A 88 4.52 -12.72 -1.98
C LEU A 88 6.02 -12.41 -2.17
N GLN A 89 6.71 -13.10 -3.10
CA GLN A 89 8.14 -12.89 -3.35
C GLN A 89 8.46 -11.55 -3.96
N GLU A 90 7.49 -10.90 -4.61
CA GLU A 90 7.69 -9.58 -5.22
C GLU A 90 7.97 -8.49 -4.16
N LEU A 91 7.63 -8.76 -2.89
CA LEU A 91 7.94 -7.90 -1.75
C LEU A 91 9.41 -7.93 -1.35
N VAL A 92 10.16 -8.96 -1.74
CA VAL A 92 11.58 -9.14 -1.36
C VAL A 92 12.52 -9.16 -2.55
N GLN A 93 12.01 -9.51 -3.73
CA GLN A 93 12.76 -9.56 -4.96
C GLN A 93 11.99 -8.81 -6.05
N GLN A 94 12.71 -8.01 -6.83
CA GLN A 94 12.12 -7.31 -7.97
C GLN A 94 11.47 -8.31 -8.95
N PRO A 95 10.17 -8.19 -9.25
CA PRO A 95 9.52 -9.04 -10.22
C PRO A 95 9.92 -8.66 -11.65
N ALA A 96 9.94 -9.65 -12.56
CA ALA A 96 10.38 -9.46 -13.94
C ALA A 96 9.53 -8.47 -14.75
N TRP A 97 8.25 -8.29 -14.39
CA TRP A 97 7.34 -7.36 -15.06
C TRP A 97 7.53 -5.90 -14.62
N VAL A 98 8.31 -5.67 -13.56
CA VAL A 98 8.67 -4.34 -13.07
C VAL A 98 10.10 -4.02 -13.49
N THR A 99 10.27 -3.02 -14.35
CA THR A 99 11.58 -2.60 -14.84
C THR A 99 12.17 -1.39 -14.11
N ASN A 100 11.32 -0.53 -13.54
CA ASN A 100 11.69 0.71 -12.86
C ASN A 100 10.90 0.89 -11.56
N ASN A 101 11.35 1.80 -10.70
CA ASN A 101 10.70 2.25 -9.46
C ASN A 101 10.61 1.24 -8.31
N TRP A 102 11.03 -0.02 -8.47
CA TRP A 102 11.06 -0.96 -7.35
C TRP A 102 12.13 -0.54 -6.33
N ASN A 103 11.73 -0.16 -5.11
CA ASN A 103 12.64 0.24 -4.02
C ASN A 103 12.67 -0.78 -2.87
N GLY A 104 12.33 -2.04 -3.14
CA GLY A 104 12.36 -3.08 -2.14
C GLY A 104 13.79 -3.48 -1.71
N PRO A 105 13.94 -4.48 -0.82
CA PRO A 105 12.87 -5.24 -0.16
C PRO A 105 11.95 -4.39 0.73
N TYR A 106 10.66 -4.72 0.77
CA TYR A 106 9.63 -3.96 1.49
C TYR A 106 9.30 -4.50 2.90
N LEU A 107 9.80 -5.69 3.24
CA LEU A 107 9.63 -6.27 4.57
C LEU A 107 10.56 -5.59 5.61
N PRO A 108 10.14 -5.50 6.88
CA PRO A 108 10.89 -4.80 7.92
C PRO A 108 12.25 -5.44 8.20
N ARG A 109 13.25 -4.64 8.55
CA ARG A 109 14.61 -5.15 8.84
C ARG A 109 14.58 -6.23 9.93
N GLY A 110 15.30 -7.33 9.70
CA GLY A 110 15.34 -8.47 10.62
C GLY A 110 14.32 -9.57 10.32
N PHE A 111 13.44 -9.38 9.33
CA PHE A 111 12.60 -10.46 8.83
C PHE A 111 13.44 -11.63 8.28
N ASN A 112 12.95 -12.86 8.46
CA ASN A 112 13.58 -14.03 7.88
C ASN A 112 13.07 -14.23 6.44
N MET A 113 14.00 -14.25 5.49
CA MET A 113 13.72 -14.36 4.06
C MET A 113 13.15 -15.71 3.64
N ASN A 114 13.21 -16.72 4.51
CA ASN A 114 12.78 -18.08 4.19
C ASN A 114 11.41 -18.46 4.78
N ASP A 115 10.93 -17.77 5.82
CA ASP A 115 9.71 -18.16 6.56
C ASP A 115 8.57 -17.15 6.49
N TYR A 116 8.77 -15.97 5.88
CA TYR A 116 7.76 -14.91 5.82
C TYR A 116 6.49 -15.32 5.07
N LYS A 117 6.55 -16.38 4.25
CA LYS A 117 5.40 -16.96 3.53
C LYS A 117 4.62 -17.97 4.38
N THR A 118 5.06 -18.26 5.59
CA THR A 118 4.45 -19.27 6.48
C THR A 118 3.98 -18.64 7.78
N ASP A 119 2.88 -19.16 8.30
CA ASP A 119 2.44 -18.88 9.65
C ASP A 119 3.33 -19.58 10.69
N ALA A 120 3.00 -19.38 11.95
CA ALA A 120 3.85 -19.83 13.04
C ALA A 120 3.75 -21.36 13.27
N TRP A 121 2.71 -22.03 12.72
CA TRP A 121 2.58 -23.49 12.65
C TRP A 121 3.26 -24.12 11.42
N GLY A 122 3.94 -23.31 10.60
CA GLY A 122 4.65 -23.72 9.39
C GLY A 122 3.77 -23.93 8.17
N THR A 123 2.50 -23.52 8.22
CA THR A 123 1.58 -23.60 7.10
C THR A 123 1.75 -22.36 6.21
N SER A 124 1.69 -22.52 4.89
CA SER A 124 1.81 -21.37 3.98
C SER A 124 0.65 -20.40 4.16
N ILE A 125 0.96 -19.12 4.30
CA ILE A 125 -0.02 -18.03 4.22
C ILE A 125 -0.49 -17.95 2.78
N SER A 126 -1.80 -18.01 2.58
CA SER A 126 -2.42 -17.83 1.27
C SER A 126 -2.58 -16.33 0.97
N TYR A 127 -2.38 -15.94 -0.29
CA TYR A 127 -2.55 -14.56 -0.76
C TYR A 127 -3.37 -14.57 -2.04
N ALA A 128 -4.62 -14.14 -1.97
CA ALA A 128 -5.58 -14.28 -3.07
C ALA A 128 -6.52 -13.08 -3.18
N SER A 129 -7.13 -12.91 -4.36
CA SER A 129 -8.22 -11.96 -4.51
C SER A 129 -9.48 -12.51 -3.83
N THR A 130 -10.23 -11.63 -3.17
CA THR A 130 -11.44 -12.02 -2.43
C THR A 130 -12.66 -12.18 -3.33
N GLY A 131 -12.69 -11.47 -4.46
CA GLY A 131 -13.90 -11.34 -5.30
C GLY A 131 -15.05 -10.57 -4.64
N VAL A 132 -14.84 -9.99 -3.45
CA VAL A 132 -15.86 -9.26 -2.68
C VAL A 132 -15.71 -7.76 -2.95
N ALA A 133 -16.83 -7.09 -3.23
CA ALA A 133 -16.83 -5.65 -3.48
C ALA A 133 -16.23 -4.87 -2.30
N GLY A 134 -15.26 -3.99 -2.57
CA GLY A 134 -14.55 -3.19 -1.56
C GLY A 134 -13.32 -3.89 -0.95
N GLU A 135 -13.13 -5.17 -1.21
CA GLU A 135 -11.97 -5.96 -0.80
C GLU A 135 -11.18 -6.35 -2.06
N MET A 136 -9.88 -6.08 -2.10
CA MET A 136 -9.08 -6.44 -3.27
C MET A 136 -8.40 -7.78 -3.09
N MET A 137 -7.68 -7.93 -1.98
CA MET A 137 -6.86 -9.09 -1.68
C MET A 137 -6.99 -9.49 -0.21
N GLU A 138 -6.69 -10.73 0.08
CA GLU A 138 -6.71 -11.33 1.41
C GLU A 138 -5.44 -12.14 1.64
N LEU A 139 -4.88 -11.99 2.84
CA LEU A 139 -3.91 -12.88 3.44
C LEU A 139 -4.65 -13.78 4.44
N ARG A 140 -4.46 -15.09 4.33
CA ARG A 140 -5.08 -16.06 5.25
C ARG A 140 -4.10 -17.13 5.71
N SER A 141 -4.05 -17.32 7.03
CA SER A 141 -3.45 -18.47 7.71
C SER A 141 -4.56 -19.44 8.14
N LEU A 142 -4.25 -20.74 8.06
CA LEU A 142 -5.16 -21.84 8.41
C LEU A 142 -5.10 -22.22 9.91
N GLY A 143 -4.43 -21.40 10.72
CA GLY A 143 -4.34 -21.65 12.16
C GLY A 143 -3.61 -22.95 12.53
N ALA A 144 -3.90 -23.42 13.74
CA ALA A 144 -3.29 -24.60 14.31
C ALA A 144 -3.84 -25.89 13.69
N ASP A 145 -5.11 -25.87 13.27
CA ASP A 145 -5.80 -27.05 12.73
C ASP A 145 -5.49 -27.30 11.24
N ARG A 146 -4.87 -26.32 10.57
CA ARG A 146 -4.45 -26.37 9.16
C ARG A 146 -5.62 -26.61 8.21
N THR A 147 -6.82 -26.22 8.60
CA THR A 147 -8.07 -26.43 7.89
C THR A 147 -8.71 -25.08 7.62
N THR A 148 -9.19 -24.86 6.39
CA THR A 148 -9.81 -23.58 6.04
C THR A 148 -11.26 -23.51 6.52
N GLY A 149 -11.72 -22.31 6.87
CA GLY A 149 -13.11 -22.04 7.23
C GLY A 149 -13.45 -22.34 8.69
N THR A 150 -12.44 -22.55 9.52
CA THR A 150 -12.56 -22.82 10.95
C THR A 150 -12.34 -21.54 11.77
N PRO A 151 -12.73 -21.50 13.06
CA PRO A 151 -12.61 -20.29 13.87
C PRO A 151 -11.17 -19.84 14.19
N ASP A 152 -10.17 -20.70 14.00
CA ASP A 152 -8.75 -20.38 14.20
C ASP A 152 -8.07 -19.76 12.97
N ASP A 153 -8.75 -19.72 11.82
CA ASP A 153 -8.30 -18.99 10.64
C ASP A 153 -8.01 -17.52 11.00
N ILE A 154 -6.82 -17.05 10.61
CA ILE A 154 -6.45 -15.65 10.78
C ILE A 154 -6.46 -14.99 9.41
N VAL A 155 -7.26 -13.94 9.27
CA VAL A 155 -7.52 -13.27 7.99
C VAL A 155 -7.15 -11.79 8.07
N VAL A 156 -6.34 -11.33 7.13
CA VAL A 156 -6.00 -9.91 6.94
C VAL A 156 -6.39 -9.48 5.54
N LYS A 157 -7.23 -8.45 5.45
CA LYS A 157 -7.76 -7.96 4.18
C LYS A 157 -7.07 -6.67 3.74
N ILE A 158 -6.96 -6.52 2.42
CA ILE A 158 -6.52 -5.31 1.75
C ILE A 158 -7.72 -4.74 1.01
N PHE A 159 -8.16 -3.56 1.44
CA PHE A 159 -9.36 -2.93 0.92
C PHE A 159 -9.08 -2.08 -0.32
N THR A 160 -10.09 -1.90 -1.16
CA THR A 160 -9.98 -1.10 -2.38
C THR A 160 -9.60 0.35 -2.09
N ASN A 161 -10.03 0.93 -0.97
CA ASN A 161 -9.66 2.30 -0.58
C ASN A 161 -8.22 2.42 -0.08
N GLU A 162 -7.57 1.33 0.34
CA GLU A 162 -6.14 1.33 0.67
C GLU A 162 -5.26 1.31 -0.59
N VAL A 163 -5.81 0.86 -1.70
CA VAL A 163 -5.14 0.77 -3.00
C VAL A 163 -5.49 1.98 -3.86
N PHE A 164 -6.76 2.37 -3.93
CA PHE A 164 -7.29 3.47 -4.73
C PHE A 164 -8.11 4.44 -3.87
N PRO A 165 -7.45 5.41 -3.22
CA PRO A 165 -8.10 6.16 -2.15
C PRO A 165 -8.88 7.38 -2.62
N THR A 166 -8.67 7.87 -3.85
CA THR A 166 -9.27 9.15 -4.27
C THR A 166 -9.55 9.24 -5.76
N GLN A 167 -10.55 10.06 -6.09
CA GLN A 167 -10.94 10.46 -7.45
C GLN A 167 -10.56 11.92 -7.75
N ASN A 168 -10.14 12.66 -6.72
CA ASN A 168 -9.90 14.09 -6.81
C ASN A 168 -8.43 14.36 -7.17
N LEU A 169 -8.25 15.09 -8.26
CA LEU A 169 -6.98 15.57 -8.76
C LEU A 169 -6.86 17.07 -8.50
N GLN A 170 -5.78 17.47 -7.88
CA GLN A 170 -5.44 18.85 -7.62
C GLN A 170 -4.05 19.14 -8.19
N GLY A 171 -3.82 20.38 -8.61
CA GLY A 171 -2.54 20.74 -9.19
C GLY A 171 -2.60 22.08 -9.87
N ALA A 172 -1.59 22.36 -10.71
CA ALA A 172 -1.55 23.55 -11.51
C ALA A 172 -1.22 23.25 -12.98
N LEU A 173 -1.95 23.92 -13.87
CA LEU A 173 -1.62 24.00 -15.29
C LEU A 173 -0.62 25.14 -15.48
N ASN A 174 0.58 24.81 -15.94
CA ASN A 174 1.65 25.76 -16.18
C ASN A 174 1.66 26.11 -17.67
N ILE A 175 1.11 27.27 -17.98
CA ILE A 175 0.86 27.72 -19.35
C ILE A 175 1.89 28.77 -19.72
N THR A 176 2.60 28.55 -20.82
CA THR A 176 3.57 29.49 -21.36
C THR A 176 3.12 29.98 -22.73
N PHE A 177 3.03 31.29 -22.89
CA PHE A 177 2.71 31.93 -24.16
C PHE A 177 3.99 32.38 -24.88
N ALA A 178 4.00 32.27 -26.21
CA ALA A 178 5.06 32.86 -27.02
C ALA A 178 5.04 34.40 -26.89
N VAL A 179 3.85 34.99 -26.86
CA VAL A 179 3.62 36.44 -26.67
C VAL A 179 2.70 36.66 -25.46
N ALA A 180 3.04 37.63 -24.61
CA ALA A 180 2.28 37.94 -23.41
C ALA A 180 0.85 38.39 -23.77
N PRO A 181 -0.21 37.78 -23.20
CA PRO A 181 -1.59 38.10 -23.57
C PRO A 181 -2.00 39.47 -22.99
N PRO A 182 -2.42 40.45 -23.81
CA PRO A 182 -2.76 41.79 -23.32
C PRO A 182 -4.13 41.85 -22.62
N SER A 183 -4.98 40.84 -22.80
CA SER A 183 -6.32 40.75 -22.24
C SER A 183 -6.57 39.38 -21.64
N SER A 184 -7.54 39.27 -20.72
CA SER A 184 -7.90 37.99 -20.12
C SER A 184 -8.42 37.01 -21.17
N LEU A 185 -8.04 35.75 -21.01
CA LEU A 185 -8.40 34.63 -21.89
C LEU A 185 -9.17 33.58 -21.10
N SER A 186 -10.09 32.89 -21.78
CA SER A 186 -10.88 31.80 -21.21
C SER A 186 -10.77 30.58 -22.12
N TYR A 187 -10.24 29.49 -21.59
CA TYR A 187 -10.06 28.22 -22.29
C TYR A 187 -10.75 27.07 -21.55
N SER A 188 -10.60 25.85 -22.04
CA SER A 188 -10.88 24.63 -21.27
C SER A 188 -9.68 23.70 -21.32
N ALA A 189 -9.42 22.95 -20.26
CA ALA A 189 -8.37 21.93 -20.23
C ALA A 189 -8.98 20.54 -20.07
N LYS A 190 -8.66 19.62 -21.00
CA LYS A 190 -8.91 18.20 -20.79
C LYS A 190 -7.74 17.64 -20.00
N ILE A 191 -7.99 17.18 -18.79
CA ILE A 191 -6.98 16.59 -17.89
C ILE A 191 -7.22 15.09 -17.89
N CYS A 192 -6.18 14.33 -18.18
CA CYS A 192 -6.23 12.88 -18.29
C CYS A 192 -5.22 12.23 -17.35
N ALA A 193 -5.59 11.09 -16.77
CA ALA A 193 -4.74 10.27 -15.92
C ALA A 193 -4.63 8.87 -16.51
N ARG A 194 -3.40 8.35 -16.55
CA ARG A 194 -3.08 6.95 -16.81
C ARG A 194 -2.43 6.38 -15.57
N TYR A 195 -2.87 5.21 -15.14
CA TYR A 195 -2.38 4.56 -13.94
C TYR A 195 -2.53 3.05 -14.10
N ARG A 196 -1.98 2.28 -13.17
CA ARG A 196 -2.19 0.84 -13.12
C ARG A 196 -3.47 0.49 -12.37
N ASP A 197 -4.17 -0.54 -12.82
CA ASP A 197 -5.41 -1.03 -12.22
C ASP A 197 -5.22 -1.78 -10.89
N GLY A 198 -4.14 -1.53 -10.15
CA GLY A 198 -3.85 -2.20 -8.89
C GLY A 198 -3.39 -3.66 -9.04
N THR A 199 -3.55 -4.28 -10.21
CA THR A 199 -3.12 -5.67 -10.51
C THR A 199 -1.89 -5.75 -11.40
N GLY A 200 -1.36 -4.59 -11.81
CA GLY A 200 -0.14 -4.48 -12.62
C GLY A 200 -0.41 -4.02 -14.05
N ASN A 201 -1.66 -4.07 -14.53
CA ASN A 201 -1.98 -3.65 -15.89
C ASN A 201 -2.11 -2.14 -15.95
N LEU A 202 -1.39 -1.51 -16.90
CA LEU A 202 -1.59 -0.10 -17.19
C LEU A 202 -2.91 0.07 -17.94
N ILE A 203 -3.76 1.00 -17.50
CA ILE A 203 -5.01 1.25 -18.20
C ILE A 203 -4.76 1.72 -19.64
N THR A 204 -5.49 1.12 -20.57
CA THR A 204 -5.36 1.38 -22.02
C THR A 204 -6.05 2.68 -22.40
N SER A 205 -7.23 2.95 -21.82
CA SER A 205 -7.92 4.22 -21.92
C SER A 205 -7.58 5.10 -20.71
N PRO A 206 -7.01 6.30 -20.89
CA PRO A 206 -6.90 7.25 -19.79
C PRO A 206 -8.28 7.63 -19.27
N ALA A 207 -8.38 7.83 -17.96
CA ALA A 207 -9.50 8.55 -17.38
C ALA A 207 -9.32 10.03 -17.70
N CYS A 208 -10.37 10.75 -18.08
CA CYS A 208 -10.25 12.16 -18.46
C CYS A 208 -11.42 12.98 -17.94
N VAL A 209 -11.16 14.22 -17.56
CA VAL A 209 -12.16 15.20 -17.14
C VAL A 209 -11.90 16.55 -17.81
N CYS A 210 -12.97 17.25 -18.17
CA CYS A 210 -12.84 18.61 -18.67
C CYS A 210 -12.89 19.60 -17.50
N TYR A 211 -11.84 20.39 -17.35
CA TYR A 211 -11.78 21.56 -16.48
C TYR A 211 -12.11 22.80 -17.31
N SER A 212 -13.24 23.44 -17.00
CA SER A 212 -13.72 24.60 -17.75
C SER A 212 -14.51 25.54 -16.83
N PRO A 213 -14.30 26.87 -16.89
CA PRO A 213 -13.27 27.55 -17.68
C PRO A 213 -11.89 27.53 -17.00
N VAL A 214 -10.84 27.55 -17.81
CA VAL A 214 -9.47 27.91 -17.41
C VAL A 214 -9.31 29.41 -17.67
N SER A 215 -9.31 30.21 -16.60
CA SER A 215 -9.22 31.67 -16.69
C SER A 215 -7.77 32.13 -16.57
N ILE A 216 -7.28 32.87 -17.58
CA ILE A 216 -5.93 33.42 -17.62
C ILE A 216 -6.03 34.95 -17.59
N PRO A 217 -5.48 35.64 -16.58
CA PRO A 217 -5.51 37.10 -16.54
C PRO A 217 -4.64 37.68 -17.65
N GLY A 218 -5.10 38.77 -18.27
CA GLY A 218 -4.30 39.54 -19.22
C GLY A 218 -3.17 40.27 -18.51
N ASP A 219 -1.94 40.08 -19.00
CA ASP A 219 -0.74 40.75 -18.53
C ASP A 219 0.25 40.84 -19.70
N SER A 220 0.46 42.04 -20.24
CA SER A 220 1.36 42.29 -21.38
C SER A 220 2.85 42.06 -21.06
N SER A 221 3.20 41.84 -19.79
CA SER A 221 4.57 41.62 -19.33
C SER A 221 4.86 40.18 -18.91
N LYS A 222 3.83 39.36 -18.66
CA LYS A 222 3.98 37.96 -18.24
C LYS A 222 3.62 36.99 -19.36
N ARG A 223 4.49 35.99 -19.53
CA ARG A 223 4.29 34.89 -20.49
C ARG A 223 4.01 33.56 -19.82
N TYR A 224 4.26 33.43 -18.52
CA TYR A 224 4.07 32.21 -17.76
C TYR A 224 2.96 32.41 -16.73
N PHE A 225 2.00 31.49 -16.72
CA PHE A 225 0.86 31.48 -15.82
C PHE A 225 0.72 30.10 -15.20
N SER A 226 0.43 30.06 -13.90
CA SER A 226 0.12 28.83 -13.18
C SER A 226 -1.33 28.90 -12.74
N VAL A 227 -2.18 28.06 -13.32
CA VAL A 227 -3.62 28.04 -13.04
C VAL A 227 -3.95 26.81 -12.20
N PRO A 228 -4.35 26.97 -10.93
CA PRO A 228 -4.71 25.84 -10.10
C PRO A 228 -6.00 25.18 -10.63
N PHE A 229 -6.10 23.87 -10.46
CA PHE A 229 -7.30 23.09 -10.73
C PHE A 229 -7.58 22.12 -9.57
N ASN A 230 -8.87 21.79 -9.41
CA ASN A 230 -9.35 20.73 -8.55
C ASN A 230 -10.52 20.05 -9.27
N VAL A 231 -10.32 18.81 -9.69
CA VAL A 231 -11.29 18.08 -10.53
C VAL A 231 -11.47 16.66 -10.04
N ASN A 232 -12.69 16.15 -10.17
CA ASN A 232 -12.99 14.73 -9.96
C ASN A 232 -12.93 14.02 -11.32
N ILE A 233 -12.11 12.98 -11.45
CA ILE A 233 -11.91 12.26 -12.72
C ILE A 233 -12.87 11.09 -12.94
N GLY A 234 -13.80 10.87 -12.01
CA GLY A 234 -14.86 9.85 -12.06
C GLY A 234 -14.42 8.42 -11.73
N VAL A 235 -13.13 8.22 -11.47
CA VAL A 235 -12.54 6.90 -11.17
C VAL A 235 -11.53 7.02 -10.04
N ASN A 236 -11.44 6.00 -9.18
CA ASN A 236 -10.45 5.98 -8.12
C ASN A 236 -9.07 5.67 -8.73
N VAL A 237 -8.05 6.39 -8.25
CA VAL A 237 -6.69 6.35 -8.75
C VAL A 237 -5.77 5.75 -7.66
N PRO A 238 -4.74 4.95 -8.00
CA PRO A 238 -4.00 4.19 -7.01
C PRO A 238 -3.03 5.03 -6.16
N ILE A 239 -2.70 4.53 -4.97
CA ILE A 239 -1.53 4.96 -4.19
C ILE A 239 -0.28 4.51 -4.93
N GLY A 240 0.18 5.30 -5.88
CA GLY A 240 1.38 5.00 -6.65
C GLY A 240 1.55 5.93 -7.85
N PRO A 241 2.41 5.57 -8.82
CA PRO A 241 2.66 6.38 -9.99
C PRO A 241 1.40 6.56 -10.84
N VAL A 242 1.00 7.82 -10.98
CA VAL A 242 -0.04 8.25 -11.92
C VAL A 242 0.59 9.19 -12.93
N TYR A 243 0.32 8.93 -14.20
CA TYR A 243 0.84 9.67 -15.33
C TYR A 243 -0.24 10.62 -15.85
N PHE A 244 0.05 11.90 -15.84
CA PHE A 244 -0.89 12.92 -16.29
C PHE A 244 -0.58 13.43 -17.68
N SER A 245 -1.63 13.72 -18.43
CA SER A 245 -1.58 14.54 -19.62
C SER A 245 -2.66 15.61 -19.59
N SER A 246 -2.43 16.68 -20.33
CA SER A 246 -3.44 17.71 -20.51
C SER A 246 -3.41 18.28 -21.92
N ALA A 247 -4.56 18.77 -22.37
CA ALA A 247 -4.70 19.51 -23.62
C ALA A 247 -5.63 20.71 -23.42
N LEU A 248 -5.30 21.86 -23.99
CA LEU A 248 -6.17 23.05 -23.95
C LEU A 248 -7.00 23.19 -25.22
N TYR A 249 -8.21 23.68 -25.01
CA TYR A 249 -9.22 23.91 -26.03
C TYR A 249 -9.59 25.39 -26.03
N SER A 250 -9.73 25.94 -27.24
CA SER A 250 -10.19 27.32 -27.44
C SER A 250 -11.67 27.49 -27.10
N ALA A 251 -12.45 26.42 -27.13
CA ALA A 251 -13.87 26.38 -26.80
C ALA A 251 -14.14 25.89 -25.37
N LEU A 252 -15.31 26.23 -24.84
CA LEU A 252 -15.82 25.68 -23.58
C LEU A 252 -16.18 24.19 -23.74
N GLY A 253 -15.92 23.38 -22.71
CA GLY A 253 -16.35 21.97 -22.66
C GLY A 253 -15.44 20.93 -23.33
N CYS A 254 -14.19 21.27 -23.63
CA CYS A 254 -13.20 20.36 -24.22
C CYS A 254 -13.69 19.53 -25.44
N PRO A 255 -14.37 20.15 -26.44
CA PRO A 255 -14.87 19.42 -27.60
C PRO A 255 -13.70 18.97 -28.48
N ASP A 256 -13.53 17.66 -28.65
CA ASP A 256 -12.61 17.08 -29.63
C ASP A 256 -13.05 17.49 -31.06
N PRO A 257 -12.18 18.00 -31.97
CA PRO A 257 -10.73 18.19 -31.90
C PRO A 257 -10.30 19.65 -31.73
N ASN A 258 -11.14 20.52 -31.14
CA ASN A 258 -10.95 21.98 -31.08
C ASN A 258 -9.84 22.42 -30.10
N LEU A 259 -8.64 21.84 -30.27
CA LEU A 259 -7.42 22.17 -29.56
C LEU A 259 -6.93 23.56 -29.98
N ILE A 260 -6.17 24.21 -29.09
CA ILE A 260 -5.46 25.43 -29.47
C ILE A 260 -4.39 25.06 -30.51
N ALA A 261 -4.34 25.80 -31.63
CA ALA A 261 -3.40 25.55 -32.73
C ALA A 261 -1.95 25.53 -32.23
N GLY A 262 -1.14 24.59 -32.73
CA GLY A 262 0.25 24.42 -32.30
C GLY A 262 0.44 23.58 -31.03
N GLN A 263 -0.64 23.20 -30.33
CA GLN A 263 -0.55 22.15 -29.32
C GLN A 263 -0.47 20.77 -30.00
N THR A 264 0.53 19.99 -29.63
CA THR A 264 0.46 18.53 -29.76
C THR A 264 -0.18 18.00 -28.49
N VAL A 265 -1.12 17.05 -28.61
CA VAL A 265 -1.62 16.32 -27.43
C VAL A 265 -0.41 15.66 -26.77
N GLY A 266 -0.01 16.15 -25.59
CA GLY A 266 1.08 15.57 -24.84
C GLY A 266 0.72 14.13 -24.44
N GLY A 267 1.41 13.15 -25.01
CA GLY A 267 1.09 11.74 -24.73
C GLY A 267 1.84 10.69 -25.56
N GLY A 268 2.89 11.06 -26.29
CA GLY A 268 3.87 10.09 -26.76
C GLY A 268 4.84 9.71 -25.63
N PRO A 269 5.47 8.52 -25.66
CA PRO A 269 6.35 8.00 -24.60
C PRO A 269 7.51 8.90 -24.17
N ASN A 270 7.74 10.03 -24.87
CA ASN A 270 8.87 10.94 -24.66
C ASN A 270 8.47 12.36 -24.22
N ASN A 271 7.19 12.68 -24.03
CA ASN A 271 6.77 13.97 -23.44
C ASN A 271 6.55 13.79 -21.93
N SER A 272 7.24 14.60 -21.13
CA SER A 272 7.41 14.50 -19.67
C SER A 272 6.13 14.11 -18.94
N ALA A 273 5.93 12.82 -18.71
CA ALA A 273 4.84 12.35 -17.89
C ALA A 273 5.16 12.75 -16.45
N VAL A 274 4.38 13.69 -15.90
CA VAL A 274 4.51 14.05 -14.50
C VAL A 274 4.03 12.84 -13.71
N ILE A 275 4.96 12.16 -13.06
CA ILE A 275 4.66 11.11 -12.10
C ILE A 275 4.27 11.81 -10.81
N VAL A 276 3.03 11.63 -10.40
CA VAL A 276 2.59 12.06 -9.07
C VAL A 276 2.34 10.83 -8.23
N ASN A 277 2.94 10.81 -7.05
CA ASN A 277 2.59 9.84 -6.02
C ASN A 277 1.43 10.39 -5.21
N VAL A 278 0.39 9.59 -5.07
CA VAL A 278 -0.76 9.95 -4.24
C VAL A 278 -0.32 9.90 -2.78
N ASN A 279 -0.35 11.07 -2.14
CA ASN A 279 -0.01 11.18 -0.73
C ASN A 279 -1.26 10.98 0.13
N ASP A 280 -1.14 10.20 1.19
CA ASP A 280 -2.27 9.92 2.08
C ASP A 280 -2.14 10.67 3.42
N ARG A 281 -3.22 11.35 3.78
CA ARG A 281 -3.71 11.55 5.16
C ARG A 281 -5.20 11.15 5.22
N VAL A 282 -5.95 11.45 4.15
CA VAL A 282 -7.21 10.85 3.65
C VAL A 282 -7.34 11.10 2.10
N SER A 283 -6.19 11.18 1.42
CA SER A 283 -5.88 11.26 -0.04
C SER A 283 -6.33 12.41 -0.96
N SER A 284 -5.34 13.13 -1.50
CA SER A 284 -5.42 14.08 -2.64
C SER A 284 -4.20 13.90 -3.55
N ILE A 285 -4.37 14.02 -4.87
CA ILE A 285 -3.31 13.84 -5.87
C ILE A 285 -2.78 15.23 -6.27
N PHE A 286 -1.48 15.48 -6.19
CA PHE A 286 -0.86 16.79 -6.46
C PHE A 286 0.00 16.78 -7.74
N ALA A 287 -0.47 17.39 -8.83
CA ALA A 287 0.28 17.52 -10.08
C ALA A 287 0.81 18.95 -10.28
N ASP A 288 2.11 19.17 -10.08
CA ASP A 288 2.70 20.53 -10.10
C ASP A 288 3.31 20.99 -11.44
N LEU A 289 3.37 20.15 -12.48
CA LEU A 289 4.20 20.46 -13.66
C LEU A 289 3.62 20.04 -15.02
N LEU A 290 2.33 20.27 -15.29
CA LEU A 290 1.82 20.16 -16.65
C LEU A 290 2.15 21.43 -17.44
N MET A 291 3.26 21.41 -18.18
CA MET A 291 3.67 22.53 -19.04
C MET A 291 3.03 22.46 -20.41
N GLN A 292 2.41 23.56 -20.83
CA GLN A 292 1.85 23.72 -22.17
C GLN A 292 2.36 25.02 -22.81
N SER A 293 2.87 24.90 -24.03
CA SER A 293 3.24 26.05 -24.85
C SER A 293 2.05 26.42 -25.74
N ILE A 294 1.74 27.71 -25.81
CA ILE A 294 0.68 28.27 -26.65
C ILE A 294 1.29 29.38 -27.52
N PRO A 295 0.97 29.45 -28.83
CA PRO A 295 1.37 30.57 -29.68
C PRO A 295 0.78 31.91 -29.24
#